data_AF-A0A8S9QSV5-F1
#
_entry.id   AF-A0A8S9QSV5-F1
#
_cell.length_a   1.000
_cell.length_b   1.000
_cell.length_c   1.000
_cell.angle_alpha   90.00
_cell.angle_beta   90.00
_cell.angle_gamma   90.00
#
_symmetry.space_group_name_H-M   'P 1'
#
loop_
_entity.id
_entity.type
_entity.pdbx_description
1 polymer ?
#
loop_
_entity_poly.entity_id
_entity_poly.type
_entity_poly.pdbx_seq_one_letter_code
_entity_poly.pdbx_strand_id
1 'polypeptide(L)'
;MAPELTQTTTEKSDVTITKPSPPVHGGRAYVTFLAGNGDYVKGVVGLAKGLRKVKSAYPLVVAILPDVPEEHRRILVEQGCIVREIEPVYPPENQTQFAMAYYVINYSKLRIWKVLLNTSFNFLFFFISGLIVVQDFLNMYFKKIYKPIPLVYNLVLAMLWRHPENVELDKVKVVHYCAAGSKPWRYTGKEANMEREDIKMLVNKWWDIYKDDSLDYKKSEAESDLVNLKPFINALTEAGRVKYVTAPSAA
;
A
#
# COMPACT_ATOMS: atom_id res chain seq x y z
N MET A 1 4.61 -31.56 61.07
CA MET A 1 3.19 -31.64 60.66
C MET A 1 2.84 -30.29 60.03
N ALA A 2 2.77 -30.24 58.70
CA ALA A 2 2.28 -29.14 57.87
C ALA A 2 1.84 -29.76 56.53
N PRO A 3 0.73 -29.32 55.91
CA PRO A 3 0.03 -30.09 54.88
C PRO A 3 0.54 -29.82 53.45
N GLU A 4 0.33 -30.81 52.58
CA GLU A 4 0.62 -30.84 51.14
C GLU A 4 -0.14 -29.78 50.32
N LEU A 5 0.52 -29.29 49.26
CA LEU A 5 -0.09 -28.55 48.16
C LEU A 5 -0.21 -29.46 46.94
N THR A 6 -1.44 -29.70 46.51
CA THR A 6 -1.81 -30.48 45.32
C THR A 6 -1.48 -29.72 44.03
N GLN A 7 -0.82 -30.38 43.08
CA GLN A 7 -0.61 -29.89 41.72
C GLN A 7 -1.79 -30.28 40.83
N THR A 8 -2.49 -29.29 40.28
CA THR A 8 -3.53 -29.49 39.27
C THR A 8 -2.90 -29.54 37.89
N THR A 9 -2.99 -30.68 37.23
CA THR A 9 -2.57 -30.91 35.84
C THR A 9 -3.52 -30.16 34.90
N THR A 10 -3.00 -29.34 33.99
CA THR A 10 -3.77 -28.80 32.86
C THR A 10 -3.23 -29.40 31.56
N GLU A 11 -4.12 -30.10 30.85
CA GLU A 11 -3.87 -30.77 29.59
C GLU A 11 -3.51 -29.77 28.48
N LYS A 12 -2.48 -30.10 27.69
CA LYS A 12 -2.13 -29.38 26.47
C LYS A 12 -3.15 -29.74 25.38
N SER A 13 -3.95 -28.77 24.95
CA SER A 13 -4.70 -28.87 23.70
C SER A 13 -3.78 -28.53 22.53
N ASP A 14 -3.50 -29.53 21.70
CA ASP A 14 -2.86 -29.36 20.39
C ASP A 14 -3.81 -28.60 19.47
N VAL A 15 -3.63 -27.28 19.37
CA VAL A 15 -4.31 -26.46 18.37
C VAL A 15 -3.63 -26.72 17.02
N THR A 16 -4.27 -27.58 16.22
CA THR A 16 -3.88 -27.81 14.84
C THR A 16 -4.14 -26.53 14.04
N ILE A 17 -3.09 -25.77 13.77
CA ILE A 17 -3.14 -24.58 12.90
C ILE A 17 -3.44 -25.06 11.48
N THR A 18 -4.70 -24.95 11.07
CA THR A 18 -5.11 -25.22 9.69
C THR A 18 -4.53 -24.16 8.76
N LYS A 19 -3.82 -24.60 7.71
CA LYS A 19 -3.24 -23.74 6.68
C LYS A 19 -4.34 -22.87 6.03
N PRO A 20 -4.08 -21.57 5.80
CA PRO A 20 -5.01 -20.72 5.06
C PRO A 20 -5.19 -21.25 3.63
N SER A 21 -6.43 -21.16 3.14
CA SER A 21 -6.82 -21.57 1.79
C SER A 21 -6.00 -20.84 0.71
N PRO A 22 -5.72 -21.50 -0.43
CA PRO A 22 -4.89 -20.91 -1.48
C PRO A 22 -5.55 -19.68 -2.11
N PRO A 23 -4.78 -18.64 -2.44
CA PRO A 23 -5.33 -17.42 -3.01
C PRO A 23 -5.90 -17.64 -4.41
N VAL A 24 -7.10 -17.09 -4.64
CA VAL A 24 -7.93 -17.18 -5.87
C VAL A 24 -7.21 -16.75 -7.15
N HIS A 25 -6.05 -16.08 -7.05
CA HIS A 25 -5.35 -15.44 -8.18
C HIS A 25 -3.92 -15.94 -8.42
N GLY A 26 -3.67 -17.24 -8.21
CA GLY A 26 -2.36 -17.85 -8.51
C GLY A 26 -1.22 -17.25 -7.68
N GLY A 27 -1.55 -16.74 -6.48
CA GLY A 27 -0.61 -16.11 -5.59
C GLY A 27 0.13 -14.94 -6.23
N ARG A 28 -0.53 -14.03 -6.97
CA ARG A 28 0.05 -12.73 -7.35
C ARG A 28 -0.87 -11.56 -7.01
N ALA A 29 -0.28 -10.44 -6.60
CA ALA A 29 -1.01 -9.22 -6.25
C ALA A 29 -0.17 -7.96 -6.49
N TYR A 30 -0.86 -6.84 -6.74
CA TYR A 30 -0.25 -5.51 -6.65
C TYR A 30 -0.24 -5.08 -5.19
N VAL A 31 0.84 -4.44 -4.75
CA VAL A 31 0.89 -3.85 -3.40
C VAL A 31 1.19 -2.38 -3.47
N THR A 32 0.45 -1.62 -2.66
CA THR A 32 0.79 -0.24 -2.34
C THR A 32 0.73 0.01 -0.83
N PHE A 33 1.13 1.21 -0.41
CA PHE A 33 1.22 1.60 0.99
C PHE A 33 0.55 2.94 1.24
N LEU A 34 -0.22 3.03 2.32
CA LEU A 34 -0.89 4.25 2.76
C LEU A 34 -0.61 4.49 4.25
N ALA A 35 -0.30 5.73 4.60
CA ALA A 35 -0.09 6.17 5.98
C ALA A 35 -0.68 7.56 6.18
N GLY A 36 -1.05 7.86 7.42
CA GLY A 36 -1.61 9.14 7.83
C GLY A 36 -3.05 9.39 7.36
N ASN A 37 -3.52 10.59 7.67
CA ASN A 37 -4.88 11.06 7.41
C ASN A 37 -4.97 12.01 6.21
N GLY A 38 -3.92 12.09 5.39
CA GLY A 38 -3.87 12.96 4.22
C GLY A 38 -4.66 12.44 3.01
N ASP A 39 -4.63 13.20 1.93
CA ASP A 39 -5.37 12.93 0.69
C ASP A 39 -4.79 11.83 -0.21
N TYR A 40 -3.74 11.12 0.22
CA TYR A 40 -3.13 10.02 -0.53
C TYR A 40 -4.07 8.84 -0.79
N VAL A 41 -5.16 8.73 -0.03
CA VAL A 41 -6.26 7.80 -0.32
C VAL A 41 -6.79 7.98 -1.75
N LYS A 42 -6.87 9.22 -2.26
CA LYS A 42 -7.28 9.50 -3.64
C LYS A 42 -6.35 8.85 -4.66
N GLY A 43 -5.05 8.85 -4.37
CA GLY A 43 -4.05 8.18 -5.20
C GLY A 43 -4.24 6.66 -5.25
N VAL A 44 -4.56 6.04 -4.10
CA VAL A 44 -4.82 4.60 -4.04
C VAL A 44 -6.11 4.24 -4.78
N VAL A 45 -7.18 5.04 -4.64
CA VAL A 45 -8.42 4.85 -5.39
C VAL A 45 -8.19 4.99 -6.90
N GLY A 46 -7.44 6.01 -7.33
CA GLY A 46 -7.06 6.18 -8.73
C GLY A 46 -6.25 5.00 -9.27
N LEU A 47 -5.33 4.44 -8.46
CA LEU A 47 -4.60 3.22 -8.82
C LEU A 47 -5.54 2.01 -8.97
N ALA A 48 -6.47 1.83 -8.03
CA ALA A 48 -7.44 0.73 -8.07
C ALA A 48 -8.33 0.81 -9.33
N LYS A 49 -8.89 2.00 -9.62
CA LYS A 49 -9.63 2.26 -10.86
C LYS A 49 -8.79 2.04 -12.11
N GLY A 50 -7.53 2.49 -12.10
CA GLY A 50 -6.59 2.28 -13.20
C GLY A 50 -6.33 0.81 -13.50
N LEU A 51 -6.10 -0.01 -12.46
CA LEU A 51 -5.95 -1.46 -12.59
C LEU A 51 -7.22 -2.13 -13.14
N ARG A 52 -8.40 -1.68 -12.74
CA ARG A 52 -9.68 -2.17 -13.28
C ARG A 52 -9.88 -1.78 -14.74
N LYS A 53 -9.53 -0.55 -15.13
CA LYS A 53 -9.63 -0.07 -16.52
C LYS A 53 -8.81 -0.94 -17.48
N VAL A 54 -7.63 -1.39 -17.06
CA VAL A 54 -6.78 -2.29 -17.85
C VAL A 54 -7.12 -3.77 -17.66
N LYS A 55 -8.23 -4.09 -16.97
CA LYS A 55 -8.70 -5.45 -16.67
C LYS A 55 -7.60 -6.32 -16.04
N SER A 56 -6.91 -5.75 -15.05
CA SER A 56 -5.89 -6.45 -14.28
C SER A 56 -6.40 -7.79 -13.77
N ALA A 57 -5.61 -8.85 -13.95
CA ALA A 57 -5.89 -10.18 -13.41
C ALA A 57 -5.57 -10.31 -11.91
N TYR A 58 -4.87 -9.33 -11.34
CA TYR A 58 -4.37 -9.37 -9.97
C TYR A 58 -5.04 -8.32 -9.08
N PRO A 59 -5.31 -8.65 -7.80
CA PRO A 59 -5.94 -7.75 -6.86
C PRO A 59 -4.94 -6.69 -6.37
N LEU A 60 -5.46 -5.62 -5.78
CA LEU A 60 -4.66 -4.60 -5.10
C LEU A 60 -4.71 -4.80 -3.58
N VAL A 61 -3.55 -5.05 -2.99
CA VAL A 61 -3.34 -5.09 -1.54
C VAL A 61 -2.81 -3.72 -1.09
N VAL A 62 -3.43 -3.13 -0.08
CA VAL A 62 -3.02 -1.85 0.49
C VAL A 62 -2.52 -2.10 1.90
N ALA A 63 -1.20 -1.99 2.09
CA ALA A 63 -0.58 -2.04 3.40
C ALA A 63 -0.78 -0.68 4.09
N ILE A 64 -1.39 -0.67 5.28
CA ILE A 64 -1.72 0.57 6.00
C ILE A 64 -1.10 0.62 7.37
N LEU A 65 -0.79 1.83 7.83
CA LEU A 65 -0.42 2.07 9.23
C LEU A 65 -1.68 2.28 10.11
N PRO A 66 -1.56 2.09 11.45
CA PRO A 66 -2.67 2.31 12.38
C PRO A 66 -3.26 3.72 12.35
N ASP A 67 -2.47 4.71 11.93
CA ASP A 67 -2.83 6.13 11.86
C ASP A 67 -3.78 6.48 10.69
N VAL A 68 -4.04 5.55 9.77
CA VAL A 68 -5.01 5.74 8.67
C VAL A 68 -6.43 5.75 9.25
N PRO A 69 -7.23 6.82 9.05
CA PRO A 69 -8.59 6.93 9.55
C PRO A 69 -9.51 5.82 9.05
N GLU A 70 -10.50 5.45 9.87
CA GLU A 70 -11.50 4.43 9.53
C GLU A 70 -12.27 4.75 8.24
N GLU A 71 -12.55 6.03 7.99
CA GLU A 71 -13.16 6.49 6.74
C GLU A 71 -12.33 6.11 5.51
N HIS A 72 -11.01 6.36 5.54
CA HIS A 72 -10.12 5.98 4.44
C HIS A 72 -10.06 4.47 4.25
N ARG A 73 -10.07 3.70 5.34
CA ARG A 73 -10.11 2.22 5.29
C ARG A 73 -11.36 1.72 4.60
N ARG A 74 -12.52 2.30 4.93
CA ARG A 74 -13.82 1.97 4.30
C ARG A 74 -13.79 2.28 2.80
N ILE A 75 -13.34 3.46 2.41
CA ILE A 75 -13.19 3.84 0.99
C ILE A 75 -12.35 2.82 0.22
N LEU A 76 -11.23 2.36 0.80
CA LEU A 76 -10.38 1.37 0.15
C LEU A 76 -11.09 0.02 -0.02
N VAL A 77 -11.81 -0.44 1.01
CA VAL A 77 -12.57 -1.71 0.96
C VAL A 77 -13.73 -1.61 -0.02
N GLU A 78 -14.46 -0.50 -0.04
CA GLU A 78 -15.53 -0.23 -1.01
C GLU A 78 -15.01 -0.21 -2.45
N GLN A 79 -13.76 0.17 -2.64
CA GLN A 79 -13.06 0.10 -3.92
C GLN A 79 -12.46 -1.29 -4.20
N GLY A 80 -12.80 -2.33 -3.43
CA GLY A 80 -12.35 -3.70 -3.65
C GLY A 80 -10.87 -3.93 -3.33
N CYS A 81 -10.25 -3.05 -2.54
CA CYS A 81 -8.86 -3.22 -2.11
C CYS A 81 -8.77 -4.18 -0.92
N ILE A 82 -7.76 -5.03 -0.91
CA ILE A 82 -7.44 -5.88 0.25
C ILE A 82 -6.61 -5.05 1.21
N VAL A 83 -7.23 -4.55 2.28
CA VAL A 83 -6.56 -3.72 3.28
C VAL A 83 -5.84 -4.60 4.30
N ARG A 84 -4.55 -4.35 4.53
CA ARG A 84 -3.73 -5.05 5.52
C ARG A 84 -3.03 -4.07 6.42
N GLU A 85 -3.37 -4.06 7.69
CA GLU A 85 -2.64 -3.26 8.67
C GLU A 85 -1.25 -3.86 8.92
N ILE A 86 -0.25 -2.99 9.02
CA ILE A 86 1.13 -3.36 9.36
C ILE A 86 1.58 -2.56 10.58
N GLU A 87 2.30 -3.24 11.46
CA GLU A 87 2.95 -2.61 12.60
C GLU A 87 4.04 -1.62 12.13
N PRO A 88 4.06 -0.38 12.64
CA PRO A 88 5.13 0.56 12.34
C PRO A 88 6.52 0.07 12.77
N VAL A 89 7.55 0.52 12.06
CA VAL A 89 8.96 0.34 12.46
C VAL A 89 9.45 1.63 13.11
N TYR A 90 9.73 1.57 14.40
CA TYR A 90 10.32 2.67 15.16
C TYR A 90 11.84 2.51 15.22
N PRO A 91 12.60 3.62 15.14
CA PRO A 91 14.03 3.59 15.42
C PRO A 91 14.27 3.21 16.89
N PRO A 92 15.40 2.53 17.20
CA PRO A 92 15.76 2.21 18.58
C PRO A 92 16.00 3.47 19.42
N GLU A 93 15.72 3.39 20.72
CA GLU A 93 15.72 4.53 21.65
C GLU A 93 17.09 5.23 21.80
N ASN A 94 18.20 4.56 21.51
CA ASN A 94 19.54 4.99 21.94
C ASN A 94 20.35 5.86 20.96
N GLN A 95 19.77 6.41 19.88
CA GLN A 95 20.54 7.24 18.91
C GLN A 95 19.71 8.36 18.22
N THR A 96 18.95 9.17 18.97
CA THR A 96 17.97 10.09 18.35
C THR A 96 18.31 11.58 18.47
N GLN A 97 19.49 12.02 18.02
CA GLN A 97 19.67 13.43 17.63
C GLN A 97 19.19 13.71 16.19
N PHE A 98 19.09 12.67 15.35
CA PHE A 98 18.73 12.81 13.93
C PHE A 98 17.49 12.00 13.53
N ALA A 99 16.83 11.31 14.47
CA ALA A 99 15.66 10.49 14.17
C ALA A 99 14.44 11.37 13.90
N MET A 100 14.07 11.49 12.63
CA MET A 100 12.93 12.27 12.19
C MET A 100 11.69 11.39 12.05
N ALA A 101 10.51 11.93 12.31
CA ALA A 101 9.25 11.17 12.29
C ALA A 101 8.96 10.52 10.92
N TYR A 102 9.44 11.10 9.82
CA TYR A 102 9.30 10.50 8.48
C TYR A 102 10.06 9.17 8.32
N TYR A 103 11.07 8.89 9.16
CA TYR A 103 11.74 7.58 9.15
C TYR A 103 10.80 6.45 9.54
N VAL A 104 9.86 6.68 10.47
CA VAL A 104 8.87 5.66 10.84
C VAL A 104 8.08 5.24 9.61
N ILE A 105 7.58 6.20 8.84
CA ILE A 105 6.84 5.93 7.59
C ILE A 105 7.72 5.20 6.57
N ASN A 106 8.98 5.60 6.42
CA ASN A 106 9.92 4.99 5.47
C ASN A 106 10.25 3.54 5.79
N TYR A 107 10.71 3.26 7.02
CA TYR A 107 11.08 1.91 7.40
C TYR A 107 9.86 0.99 7.53
N SER A 108 8.68 1.55 7.88
CA SER A 108 7.45 0.78 7.89
C SER A 108 7.07 0.24 6.51
N LYS A 109 7.46 0.89 5.41
CA LYS A 109 7.29 0.32 4.06
C LYS A 109 8.00 -1.01 3.89
N LEU A 110 9.09 -1.27 4.62
CA LEU A 110 9.78 -2.56 4.57
C LEU A 110 8.94 -3.69 5.21
N ARG A 111 7.96 -3.36 6.07
CA ARG A 111 7.03 -4.35 6.64
C ARG A 111 6.09 -4.94 5.58
N ILE A 112 6.03 -4.34 4.39
CA ILE A 112 5.35 -4.96 3.25
C ILE A 112 5.91 -6.37 3.02
N TRP A 113 7.23 -6.62 3.13
CA TRP A 113 7.80 -7.98 3.00
C TRP A 113 7.21 -9.00 3.99
N LYS A 114 6.85 -8.57 5.20
CA LYS A 114 6.17 -9.44 6.19
C LYS A 114 4.75 -9.80 5.72
N VAL A 115 4.04 -8.85 5.10
CA VAL A 115 2.74 -9.13 4.45
C VAL A 115 2.92 -10.17 3.34
N LEU A 116 4.00 -10.12 2.57
CA LEU A 116 4.23 -11.06 1.47
C LEU A 116 4.47 -12.49 1.96
N LEU A 117 5.33 -12.63 2.98
CA LEU A 117 5.64 -13.91 3.60
C LEU A 117 4.39 -14.60 4.17
N ASN A 118 3.49 -13.81 4.77
CA ASN A 118 2.28 -14.36 5.40
C ASN A 118 1.15 -14.66 4.41
N THR A 119 1.23 -14.17 3.18
CA THR A 119 0.10 -14.26 2.23
C THR A 119 0.37 -15.15 1.01
N SER A 120 1.57 -15.75 0.90
CA SER A 120 1.95 -16.67 -0.21
C SER A 120 1.77 -16.07 -1.62
N PHE A 121 1.86 -14.75 -1.75
CA PHE A 121 1.79 -14.06 -3.04
C PHE A 121 3.20 -13.66 -3.55
N ASN A 122 3.37 -13.60 -4.87
CA ASN A 122 4.43 -12.95 -5.60
C ASN A 122 3.95 -11.55 -6.01
N PHE A 123 4.72 -10.51 -5.72
CA PHE A 123 4.19 -9.14 -5.76
C PHE A 123 4.83 -8.26 -6.81
N LEU A 124 4.03 -7.38 -7.40
CA LEU A 124 4.53 -6.16 -8.05
C LEU A 124 4.24 -4.96 -7.15
N PHE A 125 5.29 -4.23 -6.79
CA PHE A 125 5.20 -3.10 -5.86
C PHE A 125 4.97 -1.79 -6.61
N PHE A 126 3.98 -1.02 -6.16
CA PHE A 126 3.79 0.37 -6.54
C PHE A 126 3.90 1.25 -5.30
N PHE A 127 5.04 1.94 -5.16
CA PHE A 127 5.20 2.95 -4.13
C PHE A 127 4.62 4.28 -4.63
N ILE A 128 3.44 4.67 -4.12
CA ILE A 128 2.78 5.94 -4.47
C ILE A 128 3.51 7.15 -3.85
N SER A 129 4.26 6.93 -2.75
CA SER A 129 5.06 7.94 -2.08
C SER A 129 6.55 7.74 -2.34
N GLY A 130 7.13 8.64 -3.14
CA GLY A 130 8.54 8.71 -3.50
C GLY A 130 9.42 9.16 -2.33
N LEU A 131 9.63 8.29 -1.35
CA LEU A 131 10.58 8.55 -0.28
C LEU A 131 11.92 7.88 -0.59
N ILE A 132 12.93 8.74 -0.80
CA ILE A 132 14.29 8.44 -1.28
C ILE A 132 15.01 7.38 -0.44
N VAL A 133 14.76 7.36 0.88
CA VAL A 133 15.45 6.45 1.82
C VAL A 133 15.22 4.97 1.48
N VAL A 134 13.99 4.60 1.12
CA VAL A 134 13.70 3.21 0.72
C VAL A 134 14.32 2.91 -0.63
N GLN A 135 14.30 3.86 -1.56
CA GLN A 135 14.87 3.67 -2.90
C GLN A 135 16.38 3.40 -2.83
N ASP A 136 17.14 4.22 -2.10
CA ASP A 136 18.60 4.07 -1.98
C ASP A 136 18.99 2.81 -1.19
N PHE A 137 18.27 2.54 -0.08
CA PHE A 137 18.51 1.32 0.70
C PHE A 137 18.28 0.06 -0.12
N LEU A 138 17.16 -0.01 -0.87
CA LEU A 138 16.86 -1.15 -1.73
C LEU A 138 17.86 -1.28 -2.89
N ASN A 139 18.29 -0.16 -3.48
CA ASN A 139 19.34 -0.17 -4.50
C ASN A 139 20.64 -0.75 -3.95
N MET A 140 21.07 -0.33 -2.76
CA MET A 140 22.28 -0.87 -2.11
C MET A 140 22.13 -2.35 -1.80
N TYR A 141 21.00 -2.76 -1.21
CA TYR A 141 20.74 -4.13 -0.79
C TYR A 141 20.66 -5.10 -2.00
N PHE A 142 19.95 -4.70 -3.06
CA PHE A 142 19.73 -5.52 -4.26
C PHE A 142 20.72 -5.25 -5.40
N LYS A 143 21.80 -4.48 -5.17
CA LYS A 143 22.76 -4.07 -6.21
C LYS A 143 23.26 -5.20 -7.11
N LYS A 144 23.39 -6.43 -6.58
CA LYS A 144 23.90 -7.60 -7.32
C LYS A 144 22.84 -8.35 -8.14
N ILE A 145 21.56 -8.12 -7.87
CA ILE A 145 20.43 -8.83 -8.51
C ILE A 145 19.44 -7.88 -9.18
N TYR A 146 19.78 -6.59 -9.23
CA TYR A 146 18.95 -5.55 -9.81
C TYR A 146 18.69 -5.82 -11.29
N LYS A 147 17.41 -5.73 -11.68
CA LYS A 147 16.97 -5.78 -13.08
C LYS A 147 16.18 -4.51 -13.36
N PRO A 148 16.64 -3.64 -14.28
CA PRO A 148 15.92 -2.41 -14.59
C PRO A 148 14.57 -2.74 -15.22
N ILE A 149 13.55 -2.01 -14.79
CA ILE A 149 12.24 -2.04 -15.41
C ILE A 149 12.23 -0.98 -16.52
N PRO A 150 11.65 -1.26 -17.71
CA PRO A 150 11.54 -0.27 -18.77
C PRO A 150 10.81 1.00 -18.32
N LEU A 151 11.24 2.16 -18.83
CA LEU A 151 10.69 3.48 -18.49
C LEU A 151 9.16 3.53 -18.60
N VAL A 152 8.58 2.83 -19.58
CA VAL A 152 7.13 2.78 -19.80
C VAL A 152 6.32 2.23 -18.62
N TYR A 153 6.93 1.45 -17.71
CA TYR A 153 6.26 0.92 -16.50
C TYR A 153 6.60 1.72 -15.23
N ASN A 154 7.39 2.78 -15.34
CA ASN A 154 7.71 3.70 -14.25
C ASN A 154 8.18 5.05 -14.80
N LEU A 155 7.30 5.76 -15.53
CA LEU A 155 7.64 7.06 -16.07
C LEU A 155 7.72 8.08 -14.93
N VAL A 156 8.93 8.41 -14.52
CA VAL A 156 9.23 9.55 -13.64
C VAL A 156 9.03 10.82 -14.46
N LEU A 157 8.11 11.70 -14.03
CA LEU A 157 7.74 12.89 -14.81
C LEU A 157 8.93 13.76 -15.23
N ALA A 158 9.98 13.81 -14.41
CA ALA A 158 11.20 14.55 -14.74
C ALA A 158 11.82 14.17 -16.09
N MET A 159 11.59 12.96 -16.58
CA MET A 159 12.06 12.52 -17.89
C MET A 159 11.46 13.33 -19.05
N LEU A 160 10.26 13.89 -18.88
CA LEU A 160 9.59 14.70 -19.92
C LEU A 160 10.33 15.99 -20.26
N TRP A 161 11.12 16.53 -19.35
CA TRP A 161 11.89 17.76 -19.57
C TRP A 161 13.41 17.59 -19.42
N ARG A 162 13.87 16.49 -18.83
CA ARG A 162 15.31 16.15 -18.78
C ARG A 162 15.78 15.39 -20.01
N HIS A 163 14.95 14.47 -20.51
CA HIS A 163 15.28 13.57 -21.61
C HIS A 163 14.05 13.29 -22.49
N PRO A 164 13.37 14.32 -23.04
CA PRO A 164 12.15 14.17 -23.83
C PRO A 164 12.32 13.22 -25.02
N GLU A 165 13.51 13.18 -25.62
CA GLU A 165 13.87 12.31 -26.74
C GLU A 165 13.74 10.82 -26.42
N ASN A 166 13.78 10.46 -25.13
CA ASN A 166 13.70 9.09 -24.64
C ASN A 166 12.29 8.71 -24.16
N VAL A 167 11.30 9.59 -24.33
CA VAL A 167 9.92 9.36 -23.84
C VAL A 167 8.94 9.23 -25.00
N GLU A 168 8.49 8.00 -25.24
CA GLU A 168 7.35 7.73 -26.11
C GLU A 168 6.06 7.63 -25.27
N LEU A 169 5.38 8.78 -25.08
CA LEU A 169 4.23 8.90 -24.16
C LEU A 169 3.10 7.90 -24.44
N ASP A 170 2.82 7.55 -25.70
CA ASP A 170 1.75 6.61 -26.05
C ASP A 170 2.02 5.17 -25.62
N LYS A 171 3.29 4.81 -25.39
CA LYS A 171 3.68 3.49 -24.91
C LYS A 171 3.68 3.38 -23.38
N VAL A 172 3.53 4.50 -22.67
CA VAL A 172 3.61 4.57 -21.21
C VAL A 172 2.39 3.90 -20.58
N LYS A 173 2.66 2.98 -19.66
CA LYS A 173 1.65 2.21 -18.92
C LYS A 173 1.48 2.68 -17.48
N VAL A 174 2.53 3.21 -16.86
CA VAL A 174 2.50 3.72 -15.49
C VAL A 174 3.26 5.04 -15.40
N VAL A 175 2.60 6.03 -14.80
CA VAL A 175 3.15 7.37 -14.54
C VAL A 175 3.40 7.54 -13.05
N HIS A 176 4.60 7.99 -12.70
CA HIS A 176 5.00 8.29 -11.34
C HIS A 176 5.03 9.81 -11.13
N TYR A 177 3.97 10.32 -10.51
CA TYR A 177 3.80 11.72 -10.11
C TYR A 177 4.68 12.07 -8.90
N CYS A 178 6.00 12.13 -9.08
CA CYS A 178 6.95 12.40 -7.99
C CYS A 178 7.38 13.88 -7.87
N ALA A 179 7.14 14.70 -8.90
CA ALA A 179 7.51 16.11 -8.90
C ALA A 179 6.58 16.94 -7.99
N ALA A 180 7.09 18.02 -7.39
CA ALA A 180 6.27 18.96 -6.64
C ALA A 180 5.14 19.51 -7.54
N GLY A 181 3.92 19.61 -7.01
CA GLY A 181 2.74 20.04 -7.77
C GLY A 181 2.16 19.00 -8.73
N SER A 182 2.86 17.89 -8.99
CA SER A 182 2.43 16.93 -10.02
C SER A 182 1.32 15.96 -9.59
N LYS A 183 1.05 15.83 -8.27
CA LYS A 183 -0.01 14.93 -7.78
C LYS A 183 -1.36 15.40 -8.37
N PRO A 184 -2.07 14.57 -9.16
CA PRO A 184 -3.25 15.03 -9.88
C PRO A 184 -4.34 15.67 -9.01
N TRP A 185 -4.53 15.17 -7.79
CA TRP A 185 -5.50 15.70 -6.82
C TRP A 185 -5.04 16.96 -6.08
N ARG A 186 -3.77 17.37 -6.22
CA ARG A 186 -3.21 18.64 -5.72
C ARG A 186 -2.71 19.54 -6.86
N TYR A 187 -3.03 19.21 -8.11
CA TYR A 187 -2.45 19.89 -9.26
C TYR A 187 -2.97 21.32 -9.36
N THR A 188 -2.06 22.30 -9.30
CA THR A 188 -2.39 23.73 -9.44
C THR A 188 -1.88 24.34 -10.73
N GLY A 189 -0.90 23.69 -11.38
CA GLY A 189 -0.23 24.23 -12.57
C GLY A 189 0.80 25.31 -12.29
N LYS A 190 1.06 25.66 -11.01
CA LYS A 190 1.95 26.79 -10.64
C LYS A 190 3.39 26.35 -10.36
N GLU A 191 3.60 25.10 -9.98
CA GLU A 191 4.92 24.57 -9.67
C GLU A 191 5.76 24.39 -10.95
N ALA A 192 7.08 24.29 -10.79
CA ALA A 192 8.00 24.23 -11.93
C ALA A 192 7.69 23.08 -12.89
N ASN A 193 7.62 23.40 -14.18
CA ASN A 193 7.29 22.49 -15.29
C ASN A 193 5.83 22.03 -15.33
N MET A 194 4.97 22.45 -14.39
CA MET A 194 3.56 22.03 -14.37
C MET A 194 2.72 22.72 -15.45
N GLU A 195 3.22 23.80 -16.05
CA GLU A 195 2.57 24.52 -17.14
C GLU A 195 2.53 23.73 -18.46
N ARG A 196 3.32 22.66 -18.58
CA ARG A 196 3.47 21.87 -19.80
C ARG A 196 2.20 21.11 -20.19
N GLU A 197 1.95 21.04 -21.50
CA GLU A 197 0.76 20.38 -22.04
C GLU A 197 0.75 18.86 -21.84
N ASP A 198 1.92 18.21 -21.88
CA ASP A 198 2.04 16.78 -21.60
C ASP A 198 1.65 16.44 -20.15
N ILE A 199 2.04 17.28 -19.18
CA ILE A 199 1.63 17.11 -17.77
C ILE A 199 0.13 17.33 -17.61
N LYS A 200 -0.42 18.41 -18.17
CA LYS A 200 -1.88 18.67 -18.13
C LYS A 200 -2.66 17.50 -18.69
N MET A 201 -2.23 16.96 -19.83
CA MET A 201 -2.83 15.77 -20.43
C MET A 201 -2.78 14.57 -19.47
N LEU A 202 -1.64 14.28 -18.83
CA LEU A 202 -1.53 13.16 -17.89
C LEU A 202 -2.43 13.35 -16.65
N VAL A 203 -2.49 14.57 -16.11
CA VAL A 203 -3.39 14.92 -15.00
C VAL A 203 -4.85 14.74 -15.40
N ASN A 204 -5.24 15.17 -16.60
CA ASN A 204 -6.59 14.97 -17.13
C ASN A 204 -6.92 13.49 -17.28
N LYS A 205 -6.03 12.69 -17.89
CA LYS A 205 -6.19 11.23 -17.99
C LYS A 205 -6.38 10.56 -16.62
N TRP A 206 -5.68 11.05 -15.59
CA TRP A 206 -5.86 10.55 -14.23
C TRP A 206 -7.25 10.91 -13.68
N TRP A 207 -7.71 12.14 -13.88
CA TRP A 207 -9.04 12.58 -13.45
C TRP A 207 -10.17 11.86 -14.19
N ASP A 208 -10.00 11.58 -15.48
CA ASP A 208 -10.94 10.78 -16.26
C ASP A 208 -11.11 9.39 -15.65
N ILE A 209 -10.01 8.76 -15.22
CA ILE A 209 -10.06 7.46 -14.53
C ILE A 209 -10.70 7.61 -13.15
N TYR A 210 -10.33 8.63 -12.39
CA TYR A 210 -10.80 8.81 -11.02
C TYR A 210 -12.31 9.06 -10.95
N LYS A 211 -12.84 9.88 -11.87
CA LYS A 211 -14.26 10.28 -11.95
C LYS A 211 -15.13 9.31 -12.75
N ASP A 212 -14.56 8.26 -13.33
CA ASP A 212 -15.32 7.25 -14.04
C ASP A 212 -15.97 6.28 -13.03
N ASP A 213 -17.27 6.45 -12.83
CA ASP A 213 -18.08 5.61 -11.93
C ASP A 213 -18.28 4.19 -12.48
N SER A 214 -18.12 3.99 -13.80
CA SER A 214 -18.20 2.65 -14.39
C SER A 214 -17.04 1.76 -13.94
N LEU A 215 -15.94 2.39 -13.52
CA LEU A 215 -14.79 1.71 -12.94
C LEU A 215 -14.99 1.38 -11.46
N ASP A 216 -15.98 1.93 -10.74
CA ASP A 216 -16.17 1.60 -9.32
C ASP A 216 -16.38 0.11 -9.08
N TYR A 217 -15.90 -0.37 -7.92
CA TYR A 217 -15.99 -1.78 -7.59
C TYR A 217 -17.45 -2.18 -7.36
N LYS A 218 -17.94 -3.05 -8.24
CA LYS A 218 -19.29 -3.62 -8.12
C LYS A 218 -19.18 -4.91 -7.32
N LYS A 219 -19.68 -4.88 -6.09
CA LYS A 219 -19.74 -6.07 -5.25
C LYS A 219 -20.65 -7.10 -5.93
N SER A 220 -20.11 -8.26 -6.29
CA SER A 220 -20.93 -9.33 -6.85
C SER A 220 -21.78 -9.96 -5.75
N GLU A 221 -23.01 -10.38 -6.07
CA GLU A 221 -23.90 -11.09 -5.13
C GLU A 221 -23.25 -12.37 -4.57
N ALA A 222 -22.25 -12.95 -5.24
CA ALA A 222 -21.49 -14.10 -4.72
C ALA A 222 -20.60 -13.77 -3.50
N GLU A 223 -20.25 -12.49 -3.27
CA GLU A 223 -19.54 -12.06 -2.05
C GLU A 223 -20.47 -11.82 -0.86
N SER A 224 -21.80 -11.83 -1.04
CA SER A 224 -22.74 -11.72 0.10
C SER A 224 -22.77 -12.99 0.95
N ASP A 225 -22.44 -14.15 0.39
CA ASP A 225 -22.40 -15.41 1.15
C ASP A 225 -21.18 -15.51 2.07
N LEU A 226 -20.08 -14.80 1.78
CA LEU A 226 -18.92 -14.66 2.67
C LEU A 226 -19.21 -13.73 3.87
N VAL A 227 -20.27 -12.92 3.81
CA VAL A 227 -20.69 -12.03 4.89
C VAL A 227 -21.21 -12.82 6.10
N ASN A 228 -21.58 -14.10 5.93
CA ASN A 228 -21.98 -14.99 7.02
C ASN A 228 -20.80 -15.47 7.90
N LEU A 229 -19.54 -15.16 7.54
CA LEU A 229 -18.35 -15.41 8.37
C LEU A 229 -17.96 -14.23 9.28
N LYS A 230 -18.75 -13.13 9.28
CA LYS A 230 -18.56 -11.96 10.16
C LYS A 230 -18.33 -12.29 11.65
N PRO A 231 -18.99 -13.30 12.27
CA PRO A 231 -18.73 -13.65 13.67
C PRO A 231 -17.29 -14.15 13.89
N PHE A 232 -16.69 -14.81 12.90
CA PHE A 232 -15.36 -15.41 12.99
C PHE A 232 -14.23 -14.38 12.86
N ILE A 233 -14.44 -13.32 12.06
CA ILE A 233 -13.47 -12.23 11.88
C ILE A 233 -13.45 -11.31 13.12
N ASN A 234 -14.60 -11.08 13.75
CA ASN A 234 -14.67 -10.27 14.98
C ASN A 234 -13.90 -10.94 16.13
N ALA A 235 -13.96 -12.26 16.26
CA ALA A 235 -13.24 -13.02 17.29
C ALA A 235 -11.70 -12.90 17.19
N LEU A 236 -11.16 -12.72 15.98
CA LEU A 236 -9.70 -12.52 15.77
C LEU A 236 -9.25 -11.08 16.07
N THR A 237 -10.18 -10.12 16.05
CA THR A 237 -9.87 -8.68 16.21
C THR A 237 -9.83 -8.26 17.69
N GLU A 238 -10.55 -8.96 18.57
CA GLU A 238 -10.56 -8.66 20.02
C GLU A 238 -9.27 -9.10 20.75
N ALA A 239 -8.48 -10.01 20.19
CA ALA A 239 -7.26 -10.52 20.82
C ALA A 239 -6.04 -9.57 20.74
N GLY A 240 -6.14 -8.42 20.07
CA GLY A 240 -4.99 -7.59 19.67
C GLY A 240 -4.99 -6.12 20.11
N ARG A 241 -5.81 -5.70 21.08
CA ARG A 241 -5.82 -4.29 21.50
C ARG A 241 -4.60 -3.92 22.34
N VAL A 242 -3.58 -3.36 21.71
CA VAL A 242 -2.50 -2.60 22.38
C VAL A 242 -2.66 -1.12 22.04
N LYS A 243 -2.57 -0.27 23.07
CA LYS A 243 -2.65 1.20 22.92
C LYS A 243 -1.38 1.71 22.24
N TYR A 244 -1.50 2.32 21.06
CA TYR A 244 -0.38 2.95 20.35
C TYR A 244 -0.54 4.46 20.25
N VAL A 245 0.60 5.15 20.32
CA VAL A 245 0.72 6.60 20.17
C VAL A 245 0.75 6.96 18.69
N THR A 246 -0.04 7.96 18.30
CA THR A 246 -0.17 8.48 16.93
C THR A 246 1.16 9.00 16.37
N ALA A 247 1.53 8.55 15.17
CA ALA A 247 2.61 9.14 14.38
C ALA A 247 2.14 10.46 13.75
N PRO A 248 3.03 11.45 13.54
CA PRO A 248 2.65 12.72 12.95
C PRO A 248 2.42 12.61 11.43
N SER A 249 1.53 13.46 10.93
CA SER A 249 1.06 13.50 9.54
C SER A 249 2.19 13.73 8.53
N ALA A 250 2.25 12.91 7.47
CA ALA A 250 3.05 13.20 6.29
C ALA A 250 2.34 14.24 5.42
N ALA A 251 2.73 15.51 5.58
CA ALA A 251 2.40 16.59 4.64
C ALA A 251 3.19 16.44 3.32
#